data_AF-A0A1M6DAI5-F1
#
_entry.id   AF-A0A1M6DAI5-F1
#
_cell.length_a   1.000
_cell.length_b   1.000
_cell.length_c   1.000
_cell.angle_alpha   90.00
_cell.angle_beta   90.00
_cell.angle_gamma   90.00
#
_symmetry.space_group_name_H-M   'P 1'
#
loop_
_entity.id
_entity.type
_entity.pdbx_description
1 polymer ?
#
loop_
_entity_poly.entity_id
_entity_poly.type
_entity_poly.pdbx_seq_one_letter_code
_entity_poly.pdbx_strand_id
1 'polypeptide(L)'
;MRKSKIADLDRETLERLISMAQEERKPFEVIKEEFGISENEVTELIRKRLPKDQFELWKKKVTATKPKPKQINIDDFDDDLDGKYYLKNKFD
;
A
#
# COMPACT_ATOMS: atom_id res chain seq x y z
N MET A 1 12.80 13.55 18.93
CA MET A 1 12.72 12.07 18.82
C MET A 1 11.26 11.67 18.97
N ARG A 2 10.61 11.16 17.92
CA ARG A 2 9.28 10.55 18.10
C ARG A 2 9.51 9.18 18.74
N LYS A 3 9.13 9.02 20.01
CA LYS A 3 9.10 7.69 20.64
C LYS A 3 8.12 6.84 19.85
N SER A 4 8.57 5.70 19.34
CA SER A 4 7.68 4.75 18.67
C SER A 4 6.70 4.22 19.70
N LYS A 5 5.39 4.38 19.46
CA LYS A 5 4.34 3.90 20.38
C LYS A 5 4.40 2.40 20.60
N ILE A 6 4.97 1.70 19.62
CA ILE A 6 5.21 0.26 19.60
C ILE A 6 6.18 -0.21 20.69
N ALA A 7 7.15 0.61 21.10
CA ALA A 7 8.17 0.20 22.06
C ALA A 7 7.63 0.05 23.50
N ASP A 8 6.45 0.61 23.77
CA ASP A 8 5.76 0.55 25.06
C ASP A 8 4.73 -0.61 25.11
N LEU A 9 4.51 -1.30 23.99
CA LEU A 9 3.53 -2.38 23.90
C LEU A 9 4.11 -3.69 24.41
N ASP A 10 3.26 -4.45 25.11
CA ASP A 10 3.60 -5.81 25.52
C ASP A 10 3.76 -6.74 24.29
N ARG A 11 4.50 -7.83 24.49
CA ARG A 11 4.69 -8.88 23.49
C ARG A 11 3.36 -9.46 23.01
N GLU A 12 2.38 -9.63 23.88
CA GLU A 12 1.04 -10.10 23.48
C GLU A 12 0.36 -9.13 22.52
N THR A 13 0.53 -7.82 22.76
CA THR A 13 -0.06 -6.79 21.90
C THR A 13 0.64 -6.75 20.54
N LEU A 14 1.97 -6.95 20.52
CA LEU A 14 2.73 -7.08 19.27
C LEU A 14 2.25 -8.27 18.43
N GLU A 15 2.01 -9.42 19.05
CA GLU A 15 1.53 -10.61 18.35
C GLU A 15 0.10 -10.41 17.83
N ARG A 16 -0.79 -9.81 18.62
CA ARG A 16 -2.14 -9.42 18.18
C ARG A 16 -2.09 -8.47 16.99
N LEU A 17 -1.20 -7.49 17.01
CA LEU A 17 -1.04 -6.50 15.94
C LEU A 17 -0.56 -7.14 14.63
N ILE A 18 0.34 -8.14 14.72
CA ILE A 18 0.78 -8.93 13.56
C ILE A 18 -0.35 -9.81 13.02
N SER A 19 -1.10 -10.50 13.88
CA SER A 19 -2.25 -11.33 13.46
C SER A 19 -3.32 -10.48 12.79
N MET A 20 -3.69 -9.34 13.40
CA MET A 20 -4.58 -8.36 12.78
C MET A 20 -4.04 -7.92 11.42
N ALA A 21 -2.74 -7.65 11.30
CA ALA A 21 -2.13 -7.27 10.04
C ALA A 21 -2.15 -8.35 8.95
N GLN A 22 -2.30 -9.63 9.30
CA GLN A 22 -2.39 -10.74 8.35
C GLN A 22 -3.82 -11.13 7.99
N GLU A 23 -4.77 -11.02 8.93
CA GLU A 23 -6.15 -11.51 8.78
C GLU A 23 -7.13 -10.41 8.35
N GLU A 24 -6.94 -9.17 8.80
CA GLU A 24 -7.93 -8.12 8.59
C GLU A 24 -7.89 -7.52 7.19
N ARG A 25 -9.08 -7.28 6.64
CA ARG A 25 -9.24 -6.41 5.46
C ARG A 25 -9.14 -4.96 5.94
N LYS A 26 -7.93 -4.40 5.86
CA LYS A 26 -7.52 -3.03 6.28
C LYS A 26 -6.98 -2.92 7.72
N PRO A 27 -5.87 -3.60 8.02
CA PRO A 27 -5.35 -3.66 9.39
C PRO A 27 -4.87 -2.30 9.91
N PHE A 28 -4.38 -1.41 9.04
CA PHE A 28 -3.84 -0.13 9.48
C PHE A 28 -4.91 0.85 9.97
N GLU A 29 -6.14 0.76 9.46
CA GLU A 29 -7.24 1.60 9.96
C GLU A 29 -7.62 1.14 11.38
N VAL A 30 -7.86 -0.16 11.56
CA VAL A 30 -8.22 -0.74 12.86
C VAL A 30 -7.12 -0.52 13.91
N ILE A 31 -5.86 -0.75 13.55
CA ILE A 31 -4.73 -0.55 14.47
C ILE A 31 -4.58 0.94 14.86
N LYS A 32 -4.87 1.85 13.93
CA LYS A 32 -4.83 3.28 14.21
C LYS A 32 -6.00 3.71 15.10
N GLU A 33 -7.17 3.11 14.96
CA GLU A 33 -8.32 3.39 15.83
C GLU A 33 -8.16 2.78 17.23
N GLU A 34 -7.71 1.52 17.32
CA GLU A 34 -7.58 0.79 18.60
C GLU A 34 -6.34 1.22 19.40
N PHE A 35 -5.19 1.39 18.75
CA PHE A 35 -3.91 1.68 19.41
C PHE A 35 -3.35 3.08 19.12
N GLY A 36 -3.94 3.84 18.18
CA GLY A 36 -3.39 5.14 17.79
C GLY A 36 -2.04 5.05 17.08
N ILE A 37 -1.70 3.89 16.50
CA ILE A 37 -0.42 3.62 15.82
C ILE A 37 -0.58 3.90 14.34
N SER A 38 0.42 4.56 13.74
CA SER A 38 0.36 4.91 12.32
C SER A 38 0.73 3.73 11.42
N GLU A 39 0.21 3.71 10.18
CA GLU A 39 0.54 2.71 9.15
C GLU A 39 2.07 2.52 9.00
N ASN A 40 2.83 3.60 9.05
CA ASN A 40 4.29 3.57 8.93
C ASN A 40 4.94 2.77 10.07
N GLU A 41 4.45 2.93 11.31
CA GLU A 41 4.98 2.21 12.47
C GLU A 41 4.66 0.70 12.38
N VAL A 42 3.43 0.34 11.98
CA VAL A 42 3.04 -1.06 11.73
C VAL A 42 3.85 -1.68 10.60
N THR A 43 4.08 -0.93 9.53
CA THR A 43 4.86 -1.40 8.37
C THR A 43 6.30 -1.66 8.76
N GLU A 44 6.92 -0.75 9.52
CA GLU A 44 8.28 -0.92 10.04
C GLU A 44 8.39 -2.10 11.03
N LEU A 45 7.36 -2.32 11.86
CA LEU A 45 7.27 -3.50 12.73
C LEU A 45 7.28 -4.80 11.92
N ILE A 46 6.36 -4.91 10.97
CA ILE A 46 6.19 -6.13 10.17
C ILE A 46 7.43 -6.36 9.31
N ARG A 47 8.04 -5.29 8.78
CA ARG A 47 9.30 -5.37 8.06
C ARG A 47 10.46 -5.89 8.91
N LYS A 48 10.49 -5.55 10.20
CA LYS A 48 11.49 -6.09 11.16
C LYS A 48 11.20 -7.53 11.56
N ARG A 49 9.94 -7.97 11.50
CA ARG A 49 9.51 -9.29 11.96
C ARG A 49 9.47 -10.35 10.86
N LEU A 50 9.09 -9.96 9.65
CA LEU A 50 8.99 -10.85 8.50
C LEU A 50 10.25 -10.77 7.63
N PRO A 51 10.67 -11.89 7.02
CA PRO A 51 11.66 -11.86 5.96
C PRO A 51 11.12 -11.09 4.75
N LYS A 52 12.04 -10.53 3.97
CA LYS A 52 11.73 -9.63 2.83
C LYS A 52 10.71 -10.24 1.87
N ASP A 53 10.87 -11.51 1.49
CA ASP A 53 9.93 -12.24 0.63
C ASP A 53 8.48 -12.24 1.15
N GLN A 54 8.29 -12.53 2.45
CA GLN A 54 6.96 -12.55 3.07
C GLN A 54 6.38 -11.14 3.18
N PHE A 55 7.22 -10.14 3.43
CA PHE A 55 6.81 -8.74 3.48
C PHE A 55 6.30 -8.24 2.12
N GLU A 56 6.96 -8.59 1.02
CA GLU A 56 6.50 -8.19 -0.33
C GLU A 56 5.15 -8.83 -0.68
N LEU A 57 4.95 -10.10 -0.32
CA LEU A 57 3.68 -10.79 -0.53
C LEU A 57 2.55 -10.18 0.31
N TRP A 58 2.82 -9.86 1.58
CA TRP A 58 1.88 -9.18 2.46
C TRP A 58 1.52 -7.79 1.93
N LYS A 59 2.52 -6.99 1.51
CA LYS A 59 2.31 -5.67 0.91
C LYS A 59 1.43 -5.76 -0.34
N LYS A 60 1.62 -6.79 -1.16
CA LYS A 60 0.79 -7.06 -2.33
C LYS A 60 -0.67 -7.37 -1.94
N LYS A 61 -0.91 -8.15 -0.88
CA LYS A 61 -2.26 -8.44 -0.37
C LYS A 61 -2.95 -7.20 0.21
N VAL A 62 -2.23 -6.43 1.03
CA VAL A 62 -2.69 -5.18 1.60
C VAL A 62 -3.06 -4.16 0.52
N THR A 63 -2.18 -3.95 -0.46
CA THR A 63 -2.42 -2.96 -1.52
C THR A 63 -3.47 -3.42 -2.52
N ALA A 64 -3.64 -4.74 -2.73
CA ALA A 64 -4.70 -5.29 -3.57
C ALA A 64 -6.10 -5.14 -2.95
N THR A 65 -6.17 -4.93 -1.63
CA THR A 65 -7.43 -4.67 -0.91
C THR A 65 -7.87 -3.21 -1.03
N LYS A 66 -7.04 -2.32 -1.60
CA LYS A 66 -7.54 -1.02 -2.05
C LYS A 66 -8.51 -1.28 -3.20
N PRO A 67 -9.80 -0.92 -3.07
CA PRO A 67 -10.71 -1.04 -4.20
C PRO A 67 -10.08 -0.28 -5.36
N LYS A 68 -9.87 -0.95 -6.49
CA LYS A 68 -9.55 -0.25 -7.73
C LYS A 68 -10.60 0.85 -7.87
N PRO A 69 -10.23 2.13 -8.12
CA PRO A 69 -11.23 3.03 -8.69
C PRO A 69 -11.77 2.28 -9.91
N LYS A 70 -13.10 2.06 -9.93
CA LYS A 70 -13.77 1.46 -11.08
C LYS A 70 -13.23 2.21 -12.29
N GLN A 71 -12.54 1.50 -13.17
CA GLN A 71 -12.15 2.06 -14.44
C GLN A 71 -13.47 2.39 -15.13
N ILE A 72 -13.80 3.67 -15.14
CA ILE A 72 -14.84 4.22 -15.98
C ILE A 72 -14.23 4.01 -17.37
N ASN A 73 -14.69 2.97 -18.09
CA ASN A 73 -14.40 2.83 -19.52
C ASN A 73 -15.12 4.00 -20.18
N ILE A 74 -14.41 5.12 -20.30
CA ILE A 74 -14.81 6.26 -21.11
C ILE A 74 -14.20 5.97 -22.47
N ASP A 75 -15.10 5.60 -23.38
CA ASP A 75 -15.06 5.81 -24.83
C ASP A 75 -14.00 4.96 -25.57
N ASP A 76 -14.35 4.03 -26.47
CA ASP A 76 -15.37 4.16 -27.52
C ASP A 76 -15.30 5.53 -28.21
N PHE A 77 -14.08 5.99 -28.51
CA PHE A 77 -13.88 6.97 -29.57
C PHE A 77 -13.13 6.27 -30.70
N ASP A 78 -13.93 5.71 -31.60
CA ASP A 78 -13.58 5.47 -32.99
C ASP A 78 -13.00 6.75 -33.62
N ASP A 79 -12.37 6.56 -34.78
CA ASP A 79 -11.97 7.58 -35.77
C ASP A 79 -10.49 8.02 -35.78
N ASP A 80 -9.75 7.33 -36.67
CA ASP A 80 -8.92 7.92 -37.72
C ASP A 80 -7.49 8.46 -37.45
N LEU A 81 -6.55 7.71 -38.03
CA LEU A 81 -5.44 8.15 -38.90
C LEU A 81 -4.34 9.12 -38.38
N ASP A 82 -3.15 8.52 -38.31
CA ASP A 82 -1.84 9.05 -38.78
C ASP A 82 -1.02 9.97 -37.86
N GLY A 83 -0.40 9.36 -36.85
CA GLY A 83 0.72 9.92 -36.07
C GLY A 83 2.06 10.03 -36.83
N LYS A 84 2.09 10.41 -38.11
CA LYS A 84 3.32 10.54 -38.91
C LYS A 84 3.79 11.97 -39.21
N TYR A 85 3.12 13.01 -38.72
CA TYR A 85 3.38 14.39 -39.16
C TYR A 85 4.01 15.35 -38.12
N TYR A 86 4.75 14.87 -37.11
CA TYR A 86 5.44 15.79 -36.16
C TYR A 86 6.89 15.43 -35.84
N LEU A 87 7.60 14.80 -36.78
CA LEU A 87 9.06 14.56 -36.67
C LEU A 87 9.84 15.02 -37.92
N LYS A 88 9.48 16.16 -38.53
CA LYS A 88 10.28 16.79 -39.57
C LYS A 88 10.95 18.07 -39.05
N ASN A 89 12.22 17.92 -38.69
CA ASN A 89 13.28 18.95 -38.56
C ASN A 89 13.05 20.07 -37.51
N LYS A 90 13.65 20.05 -36.31
CA LYS A 90 15.08 20.00 -35.94
C LYS A 90 15.89 21.15 -36.59
N PHE A 91 16.21 22.15 -35.75
CA PHE A 91 17.42 22.99 -35.76
C PHE A 91 17.94 23.48 -37.13
N ASP A 92 17.50 24.68 -37.54
CA ASP A 92 18.30 25.92 -37.78
C ASP A 92 17.32 27.02 -38.23
#